data_AF-A0A699YQ82-F1
#
_entry.id   AF-A0A699YQ82-F1
#
_cell.length_a   1.000
_cell.length_b   1.000
_cell.length_c   1.000
_cell.angle_alpha   90.00
_cell.angle_beta   90.00
_cell.angle_gamma   90.00
#
_symmetry.space_group_name_H-M   'P 1'
#
loop_
_entity.id
_entity.type
_entity.pdbx_description
1 polymer ?
#
loop_
_entity_poly.entity_id
_entity_poly.type
_entity_poly.pdbx_seq_one_letter_code
_entity_poly.pdbx_strand_id
1 'polypeptide(L)'
;MSTAAAANEAFRPQPLSFVLFIPSVVCGYLAYWQYQRSMWKGGLIAEREAGLNSPARDIYDLDELHDHAKVSCSGRYIHERSLFVGPRPRSIPGRGIQSGYFLITPLYQPDRYSCQTCHCHTASS
;
A
#
# COMPACT_ATOMS: atom_id res chain seq x y z
N MET A 1 -37.88 -41.06 53.76
CA MET A 1 -37.30 -40.64 52.47
C MET A 1 -37.09 -39.14 52.54
N SER A 2 -35.87 -38.71 52.89
CA SER A 2 -35.55 -37.31 53.14
C SER A 2 -35.05 -36.68 51.84
N THR A 3 -35.81 -35.75 51.29
CA THR A 3 -35.46 -35.00 50.08
C THR A 3 -34.43 -33.92 50.43
N ALA A 4 -33.21 -34.08 49.92
CA ALA A 4 -32.18 -33.06 49.99
C ALA A 4 -32.56 -31.87 49.10
N ALA A 5 -32.90 -30.74 49.72
CA ALA A 5 -33.08 -29.48 49.03
C ALA A 5 -31.72 -28.98 48.54
N ALA A 6 -31.47 -29.09 47.23
CA ALA A 6 -30.32 -28.49 46.58
C ALA A 6 -30.46 -26.96 46.66
N ALA A 7 -29.69 -26.34 47.56
CA ALA A 7 -29.60 -24.90 47.69
C ALA A 7 -29.01 -24.33 46.39
N ASN A 8 -29.86 -23.62 45.64
CA ASN A 8 -29.45 -22.86 44.47
C ASN A 8 -28.85 -21.54 44.98
N GLU A 9 -27.55 -21.52 45.28
CA GLU A 9 -26.85 -20.30 45.66
C GLU A 9 -26.78 -19.37 44.44
N ALA A 10 -27.69 -18.39 44.41
CA ALA A 10 -27.71 -17.36 43.40
C ALA A 10 -26.39 -16.57 43.43
N PHE A 11 -25.64 -16.62 42.33
CA PHE A 11 -24.43 -15.83 42.13
C PHE A 11 -24.74 -14.34 42.33
N ARG A 12 -24.29 -13.78 43.46
CA ARG A 12 -24.40 -12.34 43.75
C ARG A 12 -23.11 -11.68 43.25
N PRO A 13 -23.11 -11.03 42.07
CA PRO A 13 -21.89 -10.48 41.50
C PRO A 13 -21.36 -9.38 42.42
N GLN A 14 -20.14 -9.58 42.93
CA GLN A 14 -19.43 -8.56 43.68
C GLN A 14 -18.79 -7.57 42.68
N PRO A 15 -18.67 -6.27 43.01
CA PRO A 15 -18.07 -5.29 42.10
C PRO A 15 -16.64 -5.65 41.68
N LEU A 16 -15.91 -6.36 42.55
CA LEU A 16 -14.58 -6.91 42.27
C LEU A 16 -14.59 -7.93 41.10
N SER A 17 -15.65 -8.72 40.96
CA SER A 17 -15.77 -9.68 39.86
C SER A 17 -15.78 -8.98 38.51
N PHE A 18 -16.49 -7.84 38.37
CA PHE A 18 -16.50 -7.06 37.13
C PHE A 18 -15.11 -6.51 36.78
N VAL A 19 -14.31 -6.09 37.78
CA VAL A 19 -12.95 -5.60 37.56
C VAL A 19 -12.04 -6.69 36.97
N LEU A 20 -12.22 -7.94 37.41
CA LEU A 20 -11.44 -9.08 36.89
C LEU A 20 -11.82 -9.47 35.45
N PHE A 21 -13.00 -9.09 34.96
CA PHE A 21 -13.39 -9.32 33.56
C PHE A 21 -12.83 -8.27 32.60
N ILE A 22 -12.45 -7.08 33.08
CA ILE A 22 -11.95 -5.98 32.23
C ILE A 22 -10.74 -6.42 31.38
N PRO A 23 -9.68 -7.05 31.92
CA PRO A 23 -8.54 -7.47 31.12
C PRO A 23 -8.92 -8.47 30.02
N SER A 24 -9.84 -9.39 30.31
CA SER A 24 -10.32 -10.39 29.35
C SER A 24 -11.10 -9.75 28.21
N VAL A 25 -11.95 -8.77 28.52
CA VAL A 25 -12.71 -8.02 27.50
C VAL A 25 -11.77 -7.18 26.63
N VAL A 26 -10.80 -6.49 27.24
CA VAL A 26 -9.79 -5.71 26.52
C VAL A 26 -8.95 -6.60 25.61
N CYS A 27 -8.52 -7.76 26.10
CA CYS A 27 -7.77 -8.73 25.31
C CYS A 27 -8.59 -9.24 24.12
N GLY A 28 -9.86 -9.60 24.34
CA GLY A 28 -10.75 -10.03 23.27
C GLY A 28 -10.97 -8.94 22.21
N TYR A 29 -11.16 -7.70 22.63
CA TYR A 29 -11.29 -6.56 21.71
C TYR A 29 -10.02 -6.32 20.89
N LEU A 30 -8.85 -6.35 21.54
CA LEU A 30 -7.56 -6.21 20.86
C LEU A 30 -7.32 -7.35 19.88
N ALA A 31 -7.62 -8.60 20.27
CA ALA A 31 -7.48 -9.75 19.39
C ALA A 31 -8.37 -9.61 18.15
N TYR A 32 -9.63 -9.18 18.32
CA TYR A 32 -10.54 -8.91 17.22
C TYR A 32 -10.03 -7.79 16.31
N TRP A 33 -9.53 -6.70 16.88
CA TRP A 33 -8.96 -5.60 16.11
C TRP A 33 -7.72 -6.01 15.30
N GLN A 34 -6.83 -6.81 15.90
CA GLN A 34 -5.66 -7.35 15.20
C GLN A 34 -6.08 -8.28 14.06
N TYR A 35 -7.11 -9.11 14.26
CA TYR A 35 -7.67 -9.95 13.20
C TYR A 35 -8.24 -9.12 12.04
N GLN A 36 -9.07 -8.13 12.34
CA GLN A 36 -9.64 -7.23 11.34
C GLN A 36 -8.53 -6.47 10.59
N ARG A 37 -7.49 -6.01 11.30
CA ARG A 37 -6.34 -5.32 10.71
C ARG A 37 -5.53 -6.24 9.80
N SER A 38 -5.40 -7.51 10.15
CA SER A 38 -4.76 -8.51 9.29
C SER A 38 -5.54 -8.73 8.01
N MET A 39 -6.87 -8.90 8.10
CA MET A 39 -7.72 -9.06 6.91
C MET A 39 -7.69 -7.84 5.99
N TRP A 40 -7.77 -6.63 6.55
CA TRP A 40 -7.65 -5.38 5.78
C TRP A 40 -6.32 -5.30 5.03
N LYS A 41 -5.20 -5.63 5.72
CA LYS A 41 -3.89 -5.69 5.06
C LYS A 41 -3.83 -6.75 3.96
N GLY A 42 -4.48 -7.89 4.16
CA GLY A 42 -4.63 -8.93 3.13
C GLY A 42 -5.34 -8.40 1.88
N GLY A 43 -6.43 -7.65 2.05
CA GLY A 43 -7.14 -7.01 0.94
C GLY A 43 -6.26 -6.04 0.16
N LEU A 44 -5.48 -5.20 0.85
CA LEU A 44 -4.53 -4.27 0.23
C LEU A 44 -3.42 -5.00 -0.56
N ILE A 45 -2.95 -6.15 -0.06
CA ILE A 45 -1.95 -6.96 -0.76
C ILE A 45 -2.59 -7.55 -2.03
N ALA A 46 -3.78 -8.12 -1.94
CA ALA A 46 -4.49 -8.71 -3.07
C ALA A 46 -4.78 -7.68 -4.18
N GLU A 47 -5.20 -6.47 -3.82
CA GLU A 47 -5.42 -5.37 -4.76
C GLU A 47 -4.12 -5.00 -5.51
N ARG A 48 -3.02 -4.87 -4.79
CA ARG A 48 -1.69 -4.61 -5.39
C ARG A 48 -1.23 -5.73 -6.30
N GLU A 49 -1.39 -6.98 -5.87
CA GLU A 49 -1.05 -8.15 -6.67
C GLU A 49 -1.90 -8.23 -7.94
N ALA A 50 -3.19 -7.89 -7.88
CA ALA A 50 -4.05 -7.81 -9.05
C ALA A 50 -3.56 -6.75 -10.04
N GLY A 51 -3.19 -5.56 -9.55
CA GLY A 51 -2.61 -4.49 -10.38
C GLY A 51 -1.29 -4.90 -11.05
N LEU A 52 -0.41 -5.58 -10.32
CA LEU A 52 0.89 -6.07 -10.85
C LEU A 52 0.75 -7.21 -11.87
N ASN A 53 -0.27 -8.06 -11.71
CA ASN A 53 -0.55 -9.18 -12.63
C ASN A 53 -1.34 -8.75 -13.87
N SER A 54 -1.91 -7.54 -13.87
CA SER A 54 -2.62 -6.98 -15.02
C SER A 54 -1.67 -6.77 -16.23
N PRO A 55 -2.19 -6.84 -17.47
CA PRO A 55 -1.39 -6.57 -18.65
C PRO A 55 -0.84 -5.14 -18.61
N ALA A 56 0.41 -4.98 -19.04
CA ALA A 56 1.06 -3.67 -19.07
C ALA A 56 0.34 -2.74 -20.06
N ARG A 57 -0.11 -1.58 -19.59
CA ARG A 57 -0.70 -0.53 -20.44
C ARG A 57 0.32 0.54 -20.77
N ASP A 58 0.21 1.15 -21.94
CA ASP A 58 1.12 2.24 -22.30
C ASP A 58 0.86 3.46 -21.40
N ILE A 59 1.88 3.95 -20.69
CA ILE A 59 1.77 5.07 -19.73
C ILE A 59 1.09 6.32 -20.33
N TYR A 60 1.18 6.45 -21.64
CA TYR A 60 0.68 7.58 -22.41
C TYR A 60 -0.80 7.46 -22.81
N ASP A 61 -1.40 6.28 -22.68
CA ASP A 61 -2.79 5.95 -23.04
C ASP A 61 -3.71 5.86 -21.79
N LEU A 62 -3.18 6.18 -20.60
CA LEU A 62 -3.97 6.17 -19.37
C LEU A 62 -4.61 7.54 -19.12
N ASP A 63 -5.94 7.60 -19.15
CA ASP A 63 -6.71 8.75 -18.65
C ASP A 63 -6.66 8.87 -17.12
N GLU A 64 -6.59 7.72 -16.42
CA GLU A 64 -6.55 7.66 -14.96
C GLU A 64 -5.51 6.65 -14.46
N LEU A 65 -4.58 7.14 -13.63
CA LEU A 65 -3.49 6.34 -13.08
C LEU A 65 -3.97 5.61 -11.84
N HIS A 66 -4.21 4.31 -11.98
CA HIS A 66 -4.55 3.45 -10.84
C HIS A 66 -3.30 3.09 -10.06
N ASP A 67 -3.43 3.07 -8.73
CA ASP A 67 -2.34 2.64 -7.84
C ASP A 67 -1.89 1.23 -8.20
N HIS A 68 -0.57 1.06 -8.37
CA HIS A 68 0.08 -0.23 -8.67
C HIS A 68 -0.27 -0.87 -10.03
N ALA A 69 -0.85 -0.12 -10.96
CA ALA A 69 -1.04 -0.61 -12.32
C ALA A 69 0.29 -0.84 -13.05
N LYS A 70 0.38 -1.93 -13.80
CA LYS A 70 1.55 -2.23 -14.64
C LYS A 70 1.53 -1.33 -15.87
N VAL A 71 2.59 -0.56 -16.07
CA VAL A 71 2.75 0.33 -17.23
C VAL A 71 3.96 -0.05 -18.08
N SER A 72 3.81 0.13 -19.39
CA SER A 72 4.88 0.05 -20.39
C SER A 72 5.22 1.47 -20.85
N CYS A 73 6.50 1.75 -21.08
CA CYS A 73 6.95 3.02 -21.63
C CYS A 73 8.17 2.78 -22.51
N SER A 74 8.33 3.59 -23.56
CA SER A 74 9.49 3.55 -24.44
C SER A 74 10.13 4.95 -24.51
N GLY A 75 11.41 5.03 -24.88
CA GLY A 75 12.10 6.31 -24.97
C GLY A 75 13.59 6.21 -24.70
N ARG A 76 14.21 7.37 -24.51
CA ARG A 76 15.64 7.55 -24.26
C ARG A 76 15.84 8.23 -22.91
N TYR A 77 16.68 7.63 -22.06
CA TYR A 77 17.10 8.25 -20.81
C TYR A 77 18.06 9.42 -21.07
N ILE A 78 17.78 10.58 -20.47
CA ILE A 78 18.65 11.76 -20.55
C ILE A 78 19.53 11.81 -19.31
N HIS A 79 20.69 11.14 -19.39
CA HIS A 79 21.64 11.03 -18.27
C HIS A 79 22.24 12.37 -17.85
N GLU A 80 22.36 13.32 -18.77
CA GLU A 80 22.85 14.69 -18.50
C GLU A 80 21.95 15.46 -17.52
N ARG A 81 20.69 15.06 -17.38
CA ARG A 81 19.70 15.66 -16.48
C ARG A 81 19.40 14.77 -15.27
N SER A 82 20.29 13.83 -14.97
CA SER A 82 20.12 12.96 -13.81
C SER A 82 20.40 13.71 -12.51
N LEU A 83 19.63 13.39 -11.47
CA LEU A 83 19.67 14.06 -10.17
C LEU A 83 19.87 13.03 -9.07
N PHE A 84 20.85 13.30 -8.19
CA PHE A 84 21.01 12.56 -6.94
C PHE A 84 20.14 13.20 -5.87
N VAL A 85 19.10 12.50 -5.45
CA VAL A 85 18.31 12.85 -4.28
C VAL A 85 19.01 12.29 -3.05
N GLY A 86 19.13 13.14 -2.02
CA GLY A 86 20.01 13.01 -0.87
C GLY A 86 20.01 11.68 -0.11
N PRO A 87 20.80 11.58 0.97
CA PRO A 87 21.08 10.31 1.63
C PRO A 87 19.79 9.68 2.16
N ARG A 88 19.36 8.60 1.51
CA ARG A 88 18.25 7.74 1.93
C ARG A 88 18.85 6.50 2.60
N PRO A 89 18.85 6.44 3.94
CA PRO A 89 19.29 5.25 4.64
C PRO A 89 18.38 4.08 4.27
N ARG A 90 18.95 2.97 3.76
CA ARG A 90 18.23 1.71 3.59
C ARG A 90 18.67 0.76 4.69
N SER A 91 17.70 0.20 5.41
CA SER A 91 17.92 -0.91 6.33
C SER A 91 17.95 -2.20 5.53
N ILE A 92 19.10 -2.83 5.45
CA ILE A 92 19.27 -4.12 4.79
C ILE A 92 19.35 -5.18 5.89
N PRO A 93 18.45 -6.19 5.90
CA PRO A 93 18.49 -7.27 6.88
C PRO A 93 19.89 -7.92 6.91
N GLY A 94 20.49 -8.00 8.10
CA GLY A 94 21.84 -8.57 8.30
C GLY A 94 23.03 -7.65 7.99
N ARG A 95 22.81 -6.46 7.43
CA ARG A 95 23.89 -5.51 7.05
C ARG A 95 23.81 -4.13 7.68
N GLY A 96 22.78 -3.87 8.49
CA GLY A 96 22.58 -2.59 9.17
C GLY A 96 22.05 -1.49 8.24
N ILE A 97 22.12 -0.24 8.71
CA ILE A 97 21.65 0.94 7.99
C ILE A 97 22.78 1.44 7.09
N GLN A 98 22.55 1.44 5.77
CA GLN A 98 23.51 1.95 4.78
C GLN A 98 22.99 3.24 4.15
N SER A 99 23.84 4.26 4.08
CA SER A 99 23.54 5.49 3.34
C SER A 99 23.60 5.22 1.84
N GLY A 100 22.47 5.37 1.16
CA GLY A 100 22.40 5.34 -0.31
C GLY A 100 21.85 6.66 -0.85
N TYR A 101 22.01 6.90 -2.15
CA TYR A 101 21.36 8.00 -2.86
C TYR A 101 20.30 7.45 -3.80
N PHE A 102 19.26 8.23 -4.08
CA PHE A 102 18.33 7.93 -5.17
C PHE A 102 18.80 8.64 -6.43
N LEU A 103 19.02 7.90 -7.51
CA LEU A 103 19.28 8.46 -8.83
C LEU A 103 17.96 8.57 -9.59
N ILE A 104 17.56 9.78 -9.94
CA ILE A 104 16.40 10.03 -10.80
C ILE A 104 16.93 10.41 -12.19
N THR A 105 16.59 9.62 -13.20
CA THR A 105 16.96 9.89 -14.60
C THR A 105 15.69 10.06 -15.43
N PRO A 106 15.46 11.23 -16.05
CA PRO A 106 14.27 11.45 -16.85
C PRO A 106 14.27 10.59 -18.13
N LEU A 107 13.11 10.03 -18.46
CA LEU A 107 12.84 9.31 -19.70
C LEU A 107 12.18 10.24 -20.71
N TYR A 108 12.73 10.33 -21.93
CA TYR A 108 12.22 11.17 -23.01
C TYR A 108 11.72 10.34 -24.18
N GLN A 109 10.50 10.60 -24.66
CA GLN A 109 9.93 9.93 -25.83
C GLN A 109 9.73 10.94 -26.98
N PRO A 110 10.43 10.77 -28.13
CA PRO A 110 10.37 11.72 -29.24
C PRO A 110 9.07 11.66 -30.05
N ASP A 111 8.38 10.53 -30.03
CA ASP A 111 7.35 10.20 -31.04
C ASP A 111 6.00 10.91 -30.85
N ARG A 112 5.76 11.53 -29.68
CA ARG A 112 4.47 12.20 -29.37
C ARG A 112 4.50 13.72 -29.51
N TYR A 113 5.69 14.33 -29.60
CA TYR A 113 5.85 15.80 -29.70
C TYR A 113 6.25 16.27 -31.11
N SER A 114 6.40 15.36 -32.09
CA SER A 114 6.80 15.67 -33.46
C SER A 114 5.67 16.21 -34.34
N CYS A 115 4.41 16.11 -33.91
CA CYS A 115 3.24 16.58 -34.66
C CYS A 115 2.54 17.75 -33.93
N GLN A 116 3.26 18.83 -33.65
CA GLN A 116 2.61 20.11 -33.27
C GLN A 116 3.20 21.35 -33.95
N THR A 117 4.20 21.20 -34.83
CA THR A 117 4.90 22.37 -35.41
C THR A 117 5.11 22.33 -36.92
N CYS A 118 4.27 21.61 -37.68
CA CYS A 118 4.31 21.64 -39.15
C CYS A 118 2.97 22.05 -39.76
N HIS A 119 2.41 23.19 -39.34
CA HIS A 119 1.56 24.00 -40.22
C HIS A 119 2.42 25.09 -40.86
N CYS A 120 3.30 24.67 -41.78
CA CYS A 120 3.93 25.58 -42.72
C CYS A 120 2.86 25.93 -43.77
N HIS A 121 2.20 27.08 -43.60
CA HIS A 121 1.46 27.71 -44.70
C HIS A 121 2.48 28.14 -45.77
N THR A 122 2.80 27.26 -46.71
CA THR A 122 3.30 27.68 -48.03
C THR A 122 2.09 27.95 -48.91
N ALA A 123 1.55 29.17 -48.82
CA ALA A 123 0.67 29.70 -49.85
C ALA A 123 1.54 30.39 -50.91
N SER A 124 1.70 29.70 -52.04
CA SER A 124 2.18 30.23 -53.30
C SER A 124 1.12 31.13 -53.94
N SER A 125 1.46 32.39 -54.23
CA SER A 125 1.13 33.13 -55.48
C SER A 125 1.74 34.52 -55.42
#